data_AF-A0A136L3K4-F1
#
_entry.id   AF-A0A136L3K4-F1
#
_cell.length_a   1.000
_cell.length_b   1.000
_cell.length_c   1.000
_cell.angle_alpha   90.00
_cell.angle_beta   90.00
_cell.angle_gamma   90.00
#
_symmetry.space_group_name_H-M   'P 1'
#
loop_
_entity.id
_entity.type
_entity.pdbx_description
1 polymer ?
#
loop_
_entity_poly.entity_id
_entity_poly.type
_entity_poly.pdbx_seq_one_letter_code
_entity_poly.pdbx_strand_id
1 'polypeptide(L)'
;MIAVYPQLKNSKVEFMWGGTLDFAFDQMTHVGEDDGIFYALGYAGHGVAMASHLGKTVAQAMIAGNIHENPFAKIKFPNAPLNLYNGNTWFLPFAGAWHKILDWIE
;
A
#
# COMPACT_ATOMS: atom_id res chain seq x y z
N MET A 1 7.06 -18.29 10.88
CA MET A 1 5.94 -18.57 11.81
C MET A 1 6.31 -19.53 12.94
N ILE A 2 6.65 -20.80 12.67
CA ILE A 2 6.93 -21.79 13.74
C ILE A 2 8.14 -21.42 14.60
N ALA A 3 9.14 -20.73 14.02
CA ALA A 3 10.28 -20.18 14.78
C ALA A 3 9.84 -19.20 15.89
N VAL A 4 8.75 -18.46 15.67
CA VAL A 4 8.19 -17.49 16.63
C VAL A 4 7.11 -18.12 17.50
N TYR A 5 6.30 -19.02 16.94
CA TYR A 5 5.17 -19.69 17.61
C TYR A 5 5.28 -21.22 17.51
N PRO A 6 6.16 -21.87 18.30
CA PRO A 6 6.41 -23.31 18.20
C PRO A 6 5.18 -24.20 18.42
N GLN A 7 4.22 -23.74 19.23
CA GLN A 7 2.98 -24.45 19.53
C GLN A 7 2.12 -24.72 18.27
N LEU A 8 2.32 -23.98 17.19
CA LEU A 8 1.60 -24.16 15.93
C LEU A 8 2.19 -25.26 15.03
N LYS A 9 3.26 -25.95 15.46
CA LYS A 9 3.99 -26.93 14.62
C LYS A 9 3.09 -28.03 14.02
N ASN A 10 2.08 -28.48 14.76
CA ASN A 10 1.17 -29.55 14.33
C ASN A 10 -0.19 -29.02 13.83
N SER A 11 -0.38 -27.69 13.80
CA SER A 11 -1.61 -27.08 13.31
C SER A 11 -1.67 -27.15 11.78
N LYS A 12 -2.83 -27.51 11.23
CA LYS A 12 -3.06 -27.50 9.78
C LYS A 12 -3.51 -26.11 9.34
N VAL A 13 -3.04 -25.67 8.16
CA VAL A 13 -3.59 -24.49 7.47
C VAL A 13 -4.88 -24.92 6.80
N GLU A 14 -6.01 -24.41 7.29
CA GLU A 14 -7.34 -24.76 6.77
C GLU A 14 -7.72 -23.93 5.55
N PHE A 15 -7.30 -22.66 5.52
CA PHE A 15 -7.62 -21.71 4.47
C PHE A 15 -6.42 -20.85 4.09
N MET A 16 -6.37 -20.45 2.83
CA MET A 16 -5.43 -19.48 2.30
C MET A 16 -6.17 -18.58 1.32
N TRP A 17 -5.90 -17.29 1.37
CA TRP A 17 -6.37 -16.34 0.37
C TRP A 17 -5.24 -15.38 0.01
N GLY A 18 -5.39 -14.76 -1.15
CA GLY A 18 -4.54 -13.69 -1.62
C GLY A 18 -5.40 -12.54 -2.14
N GLY A 19 -4.76 -11.44 -2.46
CA GLY A 19 -5.41 -10.28 -3.04
C GLY A 19 -4.37 -9.35 -3.66
N THR A 20 -4.86 -8.39 -4.43
CA THR A 20 -4.02 -7.31 -4.95
C THR A 20 -3.83 -6.26 -3.86
N LEU A 21 -2.58 -5.88 -3.61
CA LEU A 21 -2.25 -4.75 -2.77
C LEU A 21 -1.92 -3.56 -3.68
N ASP A 22 -2.44 -2.40 -3.31
CA ASP A 22 -2.06 -1.13 -3.90
C ASP A 22 -0.95 -0.49 -3.07
N PHE A 23 0.18 -0.22 -3.71
CA PHE A 23 1.38 0.36 -3.10
C PHE A 23 1.98 1.42 -4.02
N ALA A 24 2.27 2.58 -3.44
CA ALA A 24 3.15 3.56 -4.06
C ALA A 24 4.63 3.12 -3.88
N PHE A 25 5.53 3.68 -4.69
CA PHE A 25 6.96 3.34 -4.62
C PHE A 25 7.64 3.75 -3.31
N ASP A 26 7.11 4.76 -2.63
CA ASP A 26 7.54 5.15 -1.28
C ASP A 26 6.82 4.37 -0.17
N GLN A 27 5.91 3.46 -0.54
CA GLN A 27 5.10 2.66 0.38
C GLN A 27 4.24 3.50 1.34
N MET A 28 3.99 4.76 0.99
CA MET A 28 3.17 5.69 1.76
C MET A 28 1.77 5.79 1.14
N THR A 29 0.79 6.13 1.99
CA THR A 29 -0.55 6.47 1.55
C THR A 29 -0.58 7.89 0.98
N HIS A 30 -1.24 8.07 -0.16
CA HIS A 30 -1.34 9.37 -0.84
C HIS A 30 -2.79 9.79 -0.95
N VAL A 31 -3.03 11.07 -0.69
CA VAL A 31 -4.34 11.73 -0.81
C VAL A 31 -4.20 12.93 -1.75
N GLY A 32 -5.24 13.25 -2.50
CA GLY A 32 -5.22 14.44 -3.32
C GLY A 32 -6.47 14.62 -4.16
N GLU A 33 -6.36 15.55 -5.11
CA GLU A 33 -7.35 15.85 -6.12
C GLU A 33 -6.65 15.98 -7.47
N ASP A 34 -7.22 15.39 -8.50
CA ASP A 34 -6.77 15.52 -9.88
C ASP A 34 -8.01 15.75 -10.77
N ASP A 35 -8.11 16.91 -11.42
CA ASP A 35 -9.25 17.33 -12.25
C ASP A 35 -10.64 17.04 -11.62
N GLY A 36 -10.80 17.40 -10.33
CA GLY A 36 -12.03 17.19 -9.57
C GLY A 36 -12.26 15.75 -9.08
N ILE A 37 -11.31 14.85 -9.32
CA ILE A 37 -11.30 13.48 -8.80
C ILE A 37 -10.49 13.45 -7.50
N PHE A 38 -11.19 13.25 -6.38
CA PHE A 38 -10.56 13.09 -5.08
C PHE A 38 -10.14 11.63 -4.87
N TYR A 39 -8.92 11.42 -4.40
CA TYR A 39 -8.38 10.09 -4.19
C TYR A 39 -7.73 9.91 -2.83
N ALA A 40 -7.73 8.66 -2.37
CA ALA A 40 -6.95 8.16 -1.24
C ALA A 40 -6.50 6.72 -1.59
N LEU A 41 -5.21 6.54 -1.89
CA LEU A 41 -4.66 5.33 -2.51
C LEU A 41 -3.28 4.97 -1.95
N GLY A 42 -2.70 3.85 -2.39
CA GLY A 42 -1.36 3.44 -2.01
C GLY A 42 -1.25 3.03 -0.55
N TYR A 43 -2.28 2.38 0.00
CA TYR A 43 -2.34 2.07 1.43
C TYR A 43 -1.23 1.13 1.93
N ALA A 44 -0.58 0.36 1.05
CA ALA A 44 0.59 -0.45 1.37
C ALA A 44 0.43 -1.34 2.63
N GLY A 45 -0.77 -1.93 2.81
CA GLY A 45 -1.08 -2.79 3.97
C GLY A 45 -1.75 -2.08 5.16
N HIS A 46 -1.85 -0.74 5.16
CA HIS A 46 -2.47 0.05 6.24
C HIS A 46 -3.96 0.32 6.01
N GLY A 47 -4.53 -0.19 4.92
CA GLY A 47 -5.85 0.20 4.42
C GLY A 47 -7.00 -0.11 5.37
N VAL A 48 -6.96 -1.24 6.09
CA VAL A 48 -8.05 -1.64 6.99
C VAL A 48 -8.27 -0.60 8.10
N ALA A 49 -7.18 -0.09 8.69
CA ALA A 49 -7.28 0.93 9.72
C ALA A 49 -7.51 2.34 9.14
N MET A 50 -6.82 2.68 8.04
CA MET A 50 -6.77 4.06 7.54
C MET A 50 -7.93 4.42 6.61
N ALA A 51 -8.47 3.48 5.83
CA ALA A 51 -9.42 3.80 4.76
C ALA A 51 -10.70 4.48 5.30
N SER A 52 -11.23 4.03 6.43
CA SER A 52 -12.40 4.65 7.06
C SER A 52 -12.12 6.09 7.51
N HIS A 53 -10.93 6.33 8.06
CA HIS A 53 -10.52 7.67 8.51
C HIS A 53 -10.29 8.62 7.32
N LEU A 54 -9.56 8.14 6.31
CA LEU A 54 -9.29 8.92 5.10
C LEU A 54 -10.55 9.17 4.28
N GLY A 55 -11.46 8.21 4.18
CA GLY A 55 -12.77 8.42 3.54
C GLY A 55 -13.53 9.59 4.16
N LYS A 56 -13.57 9.68 5.50
CA LYS A 56 -14.21 10.81 6.20
C LYS A 56 -13.46 12.13 5.98
N THR A 57 -12.16 12.16 6.22
CA THR A 57 -11.38 13.41 6.17
C THR A 57 -11.25 13.96 4.76
N VAL A 58 -11.12 13.10 3.75
CA VAL A 58 -11.13 13.49 2.33
C VAL A 58 -12.49 14.03 1.93
N ALA A 59 -13.59 13.39 2.33
CA ALA A 59 -14.93 13.90 2.04
C ALA A 59 -15.18 15.28 2.68
N GLN A 60 -14.72 15.48 3.91
CA GLN A 60 -14.80 16.79 4.57
C GLN A 60 -13.96 17.84 3.84
N ALA A 61 -12.73 17.48 3.45
CA ALA A 61 -11.84 18.40 2.75
C ALA A 61 -12.31 18.74 1.33
N MET A 62 -12.98 17.79 0.67
CA MET A 62 -13.67 18.01 -0.61
C MET A 62 -14.78 19.06 -0.47
N ILE A 63 -15.63 18.97 0.56
CA ILE A 63 -16.70 19.95 0.80
C ILE A 63 -16.14 21.33 1.13
N ALA A 64 -15.06 21.37 1.91
CA ALA A 64 -14.42 22.61 2.34
C ALA A 64 -13.48 23.22 1.27
N GLY A 65 -13.14 22.49 0.21
CA GLY A 65 -12.20 22.93 -0.82
C GLY A 65 -10.75 23.03 -0.34
N ASN A 66 -10.36 22.24 0.67
CA ASN A 66 -9.04 22.35 1.32
C ASN A 66 -8.26 21.02 1.37
N ILE A 67 -8.42 20.17 0.35
CA ILE A 67 -7.73 18.86 0.27
C ILE A 67 -6.21 18.94 0.46
N HIS A 68 -5.59 20.02 -0.02
CA HIS A 68 -4.15 20.28 0.10
C HIS A 68 -3.68 20.47 1.56
N GLU A 69 -4.58 20.72 2.51
CA GLU A 69 -4.26 20.81 3.93
C GLU A 69 -4.14 19.43 4.59
N ASN A 70 -4.71 18.38 3.98
CA ASN A 70 -4.62 17.01 4.50
C ASN A 70 -3.14 16.59 4.62
N PRO A 71 -2.71 16.04 5.77
CA PRO A 71 -1.32 15.63 5.96
C PRO A 71 -0.79 14.68 4.88
N PHE A 72 -1.63 13.78 4.38
CA PHE A 72 -1.27 12.82 3.34
C PHE A 72 -1.22 13.45 1.94
N ALA A 73 -1.86 14.60 1.72
CA ALA A 73 -1.74 15.35 0.48
C ALA A 73 -0.43 16.15 0.38
N LYS A 74 0.29 16.31 1.50
CA LYS A 74 1.60 16.97 1.54
C LYS A 74 2.74 16.01 1.19
N ILE A 75 2.47 14.71 1.16
CA ILE A 75 3.44 13.71 0.75
C ILE A 75 3.53 13.78 -0.78
N LYS A 76 4.74 13.97 -1.30
CA LYS A 76 4.95 13.94 -2.75
C LYS A 76 4.67 12.53 -3.25
N PHE A 77 3.81 12.39 -4.24
CA PHE A 77 3.55 11.10 -4.87
C PHE A 77 4.65 10.80 -5.91
N PRO A 78 5.60 9.87 -5.64
CA PRO A 78 6.68 9.61 -6.56
C PRO A 78 6.23 8.78 -7.76
N ASN A 79 6.75 9.15 -8.93
CA ASN A 79 6.76 8.26 -10.08
C ASN A 79 7.73 7.09 -9.86
N ALA A 80 7.62 6.09 -10.73
CA ALA A 80 8.54 4.98 -10.68
C ALA A 80 10.00 5.41 -10.87
N PRO A 81 10.95 4.70 -10.26
CA PRO A 81 12.37 4.91 -10.48
C PRO A 81 12.69 4.94 -11.97
N LEU A 82 13.46 5.97 -12.38
CA LEU A 82 13.90 6.17 -13.77
C LEU A 82 12.77 6.34 -14.79
N ASN A 83 11.51 6.58 -14.36
CA ASN A 83 10.32 6.63 -15.21
C ASN A 83 10.14 5.38 -16.10
N LEU A 84 10.69 4.23 -15.68
CA LEU A 84 10.63 2.98 -16.44
C LEU A 84 9.33 2.18 -16.21
N TYR A 85 8.32 2.79 -15.59
CA TYR A 85 7.03 2.17 -15.32
C TYR A 85 5.94 2.86 -16.12
N ASN A 86 5.32 2.09 -17.00
CA ASN A 86 4.23 2.50 -17.87
C ASN A 86 2.96 1.67 -17.59
N GLY A 87 2.80 1.20 -16.34
CA GLY A 87 1.74 0.28 -15.94
C GLY A 87 2.11 -1.21 -16.02
N ASN A 88 3.22 -1.55 -16.71
CA ASN A 88 3.75 -2.92 -16.69
C ASN A 88 4.71 -3.13 -15.52
N THR A 89 4.37 -4.05 -14.63
CA THR A 89 5.12 -4.36 -13.41
C THR A 89 6.30 -5.31 -13.65
N TRP A 90 7.16 -4.99 -14.63
CA TRP A 90 8.30 -5.83 -15.05
C TRP A 90 9.29 -6.14 -13.91
N PHE A 91 9.34 -5.29 -12.88
CA PHE A 91 10.25 -5.44 -11.73
C PHE A 91 9.70 -6.36 -10.63
N LEU A 92 8.39 -6.65 -10.60
CA LEU A 92 7.78 -7.47 -9.53
C LEU A 92 8.35 -8.90 -9.45
N PRO A 93 8.64 -9.61 -10.55
CA PRO A 93 9.25 -10.93 -10.47
C PRO A 93 10.62 -10.90 -9.75
N PHE A 94 11.42 -9.86 -9.98
CA PHE A 94 12.72 -9.70 -9.34
C PHE A 94 12.59 -9.34 -7.86
N ALA A 95 11.68 -8.42 -7.51
CA ALA A 95 11.38 -8.09 -6.12
C ALA A 95 10.88 -9.32 -5.35
N GLY A 96 9.99 -10.12 -5.96
CA GLY A 96 9.51 -11.37 -5.38
C GLY A 96 10.61 -12.41 -5.19
N ALA A 97 11.53 -12.55 -6.15
CA ALA A 97 12.68 -13.45 -6.01
C ALA A 97 13.62 -13.00 -4.87
N TRP A 98 13.86 -11.70 -4.75
CA TRP A 98 14.66 -11.12 -3.67
C TRP A 98 14.07 -11.41 -2.29
N HIS A 99 12.77 -11.19 -2.10
CA HIS A 99 12.11 -11.50 -0.82
C HIS A 99 12.16 -12.99 -0.48
N LYS A 100 12.04 -13.89 -1.46
CA LYS A 100 12.22 -15.33 -1.23
C LYS A 100 13.63 -15.69 -0.76
N ILE A 101 14.64 -14.97 -1.24
CA ILE A 101 16.03 -15.17 -0.79
C ILE A 101 16.19 -14.68 0.65
N LEU A 102 15.64 -13.50 0.98
CA LEU A 102 15.63 -12.99 2.35
C LEU A 102 14.94 -13.96 3.31
N ASP A 103 13.75 -14.47 2.96
CA ASP A 103 13.00 -15.45 3.73
C ASP A 103 13.72 -16.80 3.91
N TRP A 104 14.73 -17.09 3.08
CA TRP A 104 15.54 -18.30 3.20
C TRP A 104 16.75 -18.12 4.12
N ILE A 105 17.26 -16.89 4.22
CA ILE A 105 18.45 -16.56 5.01
C ILE A 105 18.06 -16.17 6.45
N GLU A 106 16.91 -15.52 6.64
CA GLU A 106 16.33 -15.15 7.96
C GLU A 106 15.49 -16.29 8.58
#